data_AF-A0A6S6W5M5-F1
#
_entry.id   AF-A0A6S6W5M5-F1
#
_cell.length_a   1.000
_cell.length_b   1.000
_cell.length_c   1.000
_cell.angle_alpha   90.00
_cell.angle_beta   90.00
_cell.angle_gamma   90.00
#
_symmetry.space_group_name_H-M   'P 1'
#
loop_
_entity.id
_entity.type
_entity.pdbx_description
1 polymer ?
#
loop_
_entity_poly.entity_id
_entity_poly.type
_entity_poly.pdbx_seq_one_letter_code
_entity_poly.pdbx_strand_id
1 'polypeptide(L)'
;MVKGLYETARWQLFKDVLLLDLDERDCVRPGTTTLPEVSVDQLVDQPAELATGWSFLKHPDNHLDGWQDWLLDRVLEEAPLRERFIRGMDNTQQPEQTLWRDDAVARYMKGVRRFKESLFTLVHLSAGAPARGTEITSIQCENSADGVGYRGVFLEGGLVSFTTTYHKGYSFSKRVKTIHRYVPQEVSELVVYFLGLGRPFIDDLQMLHNGVARPTAFLWEPEPEEQWEDDSDSEEIDDGDEYGEADREKAQSANPDGY
;
A
#
# COMPACT_ATOMS: atom_id res chain seq x y z
N MET A 1 17.93 16.97 -1.74
CA MET A 1 16.74 16.75 -0.88
C MET A 1 16.37 15.27 -0.81
N VAL A 2 16.23 14.56 -1.94
CA VAL A 2 15.87 13.13 -1.97
C VAL A 2 16.88 12.21 -1.29
N LYS A 3 18.20 12.48 -1.39
CA LYS A 3 19.25 11.64 -0.77
C LYS A 3 19.11 11.49 0.75
N GLY A 4 18.87 12.60 1.48
CA GLY A 4 18.71 12.55 2.93
C GLY A 4 17.44 11.84 3.37
N LEU A 5 16.35 11.97 2.59
CA LEU A 5 15.13 11.21 2.82
C LEU A 5 15.33 9.70 2.54
N TYR A 6 16.09 9.35 1.50
CA TYR A 6 16.46 7.97 1.19
C TYR A 6 17.27 7.35 2.32
N GLU A 7 18.30 8.03 2.80
CA GLU A 7 19.12 7.58 3.95
C GLU A 7 18.25 7.38 5.20
N THR A 8 17.31 8.31 5.45
CA THR A 8 16.34 8.19 6.55
C THR A 8 15.45 6.97 6.41
N ALA A 9 14.85 6.75 5.23
CA ALA A 9 13.97 5.60 5.01
C ALA A 9 14.73 4.27 5.07
N ARG A 10 15.96 4.21 4.53
CA ARG A 10 16.82 3.04 4.63
C ARG A 10 17.14 2.70 6.08
N TRP A 11 17.50 3.71 6.87
CA TRP A 11 17.77 3.53 8.29
C TRP A 11 16.55 3.02 9.06
N GLN A 12 15.38 3.63 8.82
CA GLN A 12 14.12 3.21 9.44
C GLN A 12 13.76 1.77 9.03
N LEU A 13 13.90 1.40 7.76
CA LEU A 13 13.70 0.04 7.30
C LEU A 13 14.61 -0.92 8.08
N PHE A 14 15.91 -0.66 8.08
CA PHE A 14 16.88 -1.61 8.61
C PHE A 14 16.75 -1.74 10.13
N LYS A 15 16.62 -0.62 10.84
CA LYS A 15 16.61 -0.59 12.29
C LYS A 15 15.23 -0.83 12.90
N ASP A 16 14.24 -0.08 12.44
CA ASP A 16 12.92 -0.03 13.09
C ASP A 16 11.97 -1.12 12.55
N VAL A 17 12.12 -1.50 11.27
CA VAL A 17 11.25 -2.50 10.63
C VAL A 17 11.89 -3.88 10.59
N LEU A 18 13.14 -4.01 10.14
CA LEU A 18 13.86 -5.27 10.03
C LEU A 18 14.65 -5.63 11.29
N LEU A 19 14.66 -4.75 12.30
CA LEU A 19 15.25 -5.01 13.61
C LEU A 19 16.72 -5.46 13.53
N LEU A 20 17.48 -4.91 12.59
CA LEU A 20 18.91 -5.16 12.45
C LEU A 20 19.69 -4.35 13.50
N ASP A 21 20.76 -4.93 14.02
CA ASP A 21 21.70 -4.21 14.87
C ASP A 21 22.67 -3.41 13.98
N LEU A 22 22.52 -2.09 14.02
CA LEU A 22 23.33 -1.16 13.23
C LEU A 22 24.44 -0.53 14.07
N ASP A 23 25.60 -0.36 13.43
CA ASP A 23 26.73 0.40 13.98
C ASP A 23 26.51 1.92 13.84
N GLU A 24 27.51 2.71 14.28
CA GLU A 24 27.47 4.18 14.20
C GLU A 24 27.52 4.72 12.76
N ARG A 25 27.74 3.84 11.77
CA ARG A 25 27.81 4.15 10.34
C ARG A 25 26.58 3.62 9.59
N ASP A 26 25.54 3.19 10.31
CA ASP A 26 24.31 2.60 9.77
C ASP A 26 24.54 1.32 8.94
N CYS A 27 25.62 0.61 9.25
CA CYS A 27 25.94 -0.72 8.71
C CYS A 27 25.51 -1.81 9.70
N VAL A 28 25.09 -2.96 9.20
CA VAL A 28 24.80 -4.13 10.05
C VAL A 28 26.08 -4.54 10.78
N ARG A 29 26.02 -4.64 12.11
CA ARG A 29 27.19 -5.00 12.92
C ARG A 29 27.70 -6.39 12.55
N PRO A 30 29.00 -6.56 12.29
CA PRO A 30 29.57 -7.88 12.05
C PRO A 30 29.31 -8.83 13.23
N GLY A 31 28.94 -10.07 12.94
CA GLY A 31 28.65 -11.08 13.96
C GLY A 31 27.23 -11.04 14.53
N THR A 32 26.36 -10.15 14.03
CA THR A 32 24.91 -10.19 14.25
C THR A 32 24.21 -10.76 13.02
N THR A 33 22.89 -10.72 13.00
CA THR A 33 22.09 -11.32 11.93
C THR A 33 22.28 -10.59 10.62
N THR A 34 22.66 -11.35 9.61
CA THR A 34 22.87 -10.87 8.25
C THR A 34 21.53 -10.61 7.57
N LEU A 35 21.40 -9.46 6.92
CA LEU A 35 20.31 -9.21 5.98
C LEU A 35 20.46 -10.17 4.79
N PRO A 36 19.40 -10.91 4.39
CA PRO A 36 19.42 -11.72 3.17
C PRO A 36 19.80 -10.86 1.97
N GLU A 37 20.77 -11.29 1.17
CA GLU A 37 21.15 -10.54 -0.02
C GLU A 37 20.11 -10.73 -1.14
N VAL A 38 19.83 -9.66 -1.90
CA VAL A 38 18.99 -9.73 -3.09
C VAL A 38 19.57 -8.91 -4.22
N SER A 39 19.65 -9.51 -5.41
CA SER A 39 19.90 -8.81 -6.66
C SER A 39 18.56 -8.44 -7.28
N VAL A 40 18.06 -7.24 -6.98
CA VAL A 40 16.74 -6.78 -7.46
C VAL A 40 16.64 -6.84 -8.99
N ASP A 41 17.75 -6.62 -9.70
CA ASP A 41 17.88 -6.73 -11.16
C ASP A 41 17.64 -8.13 -11.72
N GLN A 42 17.79 -9.17 -10.90
CA GLN A 42 17.54 -10.56 -11.26
C GLN A 42 16.13 -11.03 -10.90
N LEU A 43 15.41 -10.27 -10.09
CA LEU A 43 14.02 -10.60 -9.78
C LEU A 43 13.17 -10.40 -11.02
N VAL A 44 12.19 -11.29 -11.19
CA VAL A 44 11.24 -11.29 -12.30
C VAL A 44 9.81 -11.18 -11.78
N ASP A 45 8.93 -10.69 -12.64
CA ASP A 45 7.50 -10.61 -12.36
C ASP A 45 6.68 -11.09 -13.55
N GLN A 46 5.47 -11.56 -13.26
CA GLN A 46 4.46 -11.92 -14.26
C GLN A 46 3.23 -11.02 -14.07
N PRO A 47 3.16 -9.86 -14.77
CA PRO A 47 2.04 -8.92 -14.62
C PRO A 47 0.68 -9.47 -15.06
N ALA A 48 0.67 -10.50 -15.91
CA ALA A 48 -0.54 -11.15 -16.41
C ALA A 48 -1.11 -12.22 -15.46
N GLU A 49 -0.42 -12.55 -14.37
CA GLU A 49 -0.90 -13.53 -13.40
C GLU A 49 -1.89 -12.87 -12.43
N LEU A 50 -3.05 -13.51 -12.30
CA LEU A 50 -4.24 -12.97 -11.65
C LEU A 50 -4.64 -13.76 -10.39
N ALA A 51 -3.93 -14.84 -10.06
CA ALA A 51 -4.21 -15.63 -8.88
C ALA A 51 -4.25 -14.77 -7.62
N THR A 52 -5.23 -15.05 -6.75
CA THR A 52 -5.36 -14.41 -5.43
C THR A 52 -4.09 -14.56 -4.63
N GLY A 53 -3.64 -13.46 -4.01
CA GLY A 53 -2.39 -13.38 -3.27
C GLY A 53 -1.15 -13.30 -4.14
N TRP A 54 -1.24 -13.25 -5.47
CA TRP A 54 -0.04 -13.17 -6.31
C TRP A 54 0.69 -11.83 -6.17
N SER A 55 1.99 -11.90 -5.94
CA SER A 55 2.98 -10.81 -6.02
C SER A 55 4.25 -11.36 -6.68
N PHE A 56 5.17 -10.50 -7.13
CA PHE A 56 6.46 -10.97 -7.66
C PHE A 56 7.24 -11.82 -6.63
N LEU A 57 6.99 -11.65 -5.33
CA LEU A 57 7.62 -12.46 -4.28
C LEU A 57 7.26 -13.95 -4.36
N LYS A 58 6.15 -14.30 -5.03
CA LYS A 58 5.69 -15.69 -5.22
C LYS A 58 6.09 -16.27 -6.58
N HIS A 59 6.88 -15.53 -7.37
CA HIS A 59 7.35 -16.01 -8.65
C HIS A 59 8.36 -17.16 -8.45
N PRO A 60 8.21 -18.31 -9.13
CA PRO A 60 9.06 -19.49 -8.90
C PRO A 60 10.55 -19.27 -9.21
N ASP A 61 10.87 -18.36 -10.13
CA ASP A 61 12.27 -18.01 -10.47
C ASP A 61 12.89 -17.02 -9.46
N ASN A 62 12.09 -16.44 -8.56
CA ASN A 62 12.61 -15.59 -7.49
C ASN A 62 12.94 -16.47 -6.28
N HIS A 63 14.22 -16.82 -6.13
CA HIS A 63 14.73 -17.67 -5.04
C HIS A 63 14.75 -16.93 -3.68
N LEU A 64 13.56 -16.58 -3.17
CA LEU A 64 13.35 -15.84 -1.92
C LEU A 64 12.88 -16.77 -0.77
N ASP A 65 13.37 -18.00 -0.76
CA ASP A 65 12.97 -19.02 0.22
C ASP A 65 13.23 -18.55 1.66
N GLY A 66 12.23 -18.73 2.53
CA GLY A 66 12.31 -18.35 3.95
C GLY A 66 12.21 -16.85 4.24
N TRP A 67 12.11 -15.99 3.23
CA TRP A 67 11.96 -14.54 3.45
C TRP A 67 10.69 -14.20 4.25
N GLN A 68 9.60 -14.91 3.96
CA GLN A 68 8.31 -14.69 4.62
C GLN A 68 8.41 -14.90 6.14
N ASP A 69 9.16 -15.89 6.60
CA ASP A 69 9.27 -16.24 8.03
C ASP A 69 10.49 -15.58 8.69
N TRP A 70 11.41 -15.02 7.91
CA TRP A 70 12.74 -14.56 8.36
C TRP A 70 12.68 -13.67 9.60
N LEU A 71 11.81 -12.65 9.62
CA LEU A 71 11.77 -11.73 10.76
C LEU A 71 11.04 -12.33 11.97
N LEU A 72 10.03 -13.18 11.74
CA LEU A 72 9.35 -13.90 12.81
C LEU A 72 10.31 -14.86 13.50
N ASP A 73 11.02 -15.70 12.74
CA ASP A 73 12.01 -16.65 13.25
C ASP A 73 13.06 -15.94 14.10
N ARG A 74 13.59 -14.81 13.60
CA ARG A 74 14.53 -13.99 14.38
C ARG A 74 13.94 -13.51 15.70
N VAL A 75 12.69 -13.05 15.71
CA VAL A 75 12.03 -12.59 16.95
C VAL A 75 11.79 -13.76 17.93
N LEU A 76 11.56 -14.96 17.42
CA LEU A 76 11.36 -16.17 18.22
C LEU A 76 12.68 -16.78 18.75
N GLU A 77 13.77 -16.66 17.99
CA GLU A 77 15.03 -17.37 18.25
C GLU A 77 16.14 -16.48 18.83
N GLU A 78 16.24 -15.22 18.42
CA GLU A 78 17.28 -14.31 18.91
C GLU A 78 16.95 -13.81 20.31
N ALA A 79 17.77 -14.17 21.31
CA ALA A 79 17.53 -13.81 22.71
C ALA A 79 17.20 -12.32 22.94
N PRO A 80 17.91 -11.33 22.35
CA PRO A 80 17.59 -9.92 22.54
C PRO A 80 16.21 -9.52 21.99
N LEU A 81 15.80 -10.09 20.85
CA LEU A 81 14.49 -9.80 20.26
C LEU A 81 13.38 -10.52 21.01
N ARG A 82 13.60 -11.79 21.38
CA ARG A 82 12.66 -12.57 22.17
C ARG A 82 12.36 -11.93 23.51
N GLU A 83 13.38 -11.50 24.25
CA GLU A 83 13.22 -10.78 25.52
C GLU A 83 12.48 -9.45 25.34
N ARG A 84 12.69 -8.78 24.21
CA ARG A 84 12.04 -7.51 23.86
C ARG A 84 10.57 -7.68 23.51
N PHE A 85 10.19 -8.72 22.77
CA PHE A 85 8.84 -8.85 22.20
C PHE A 85 7.94 -9.84 22.94
N ILE A 86 8.51 -10.84 23.61
CA ILE A 86 7.77 -11.96 24.20
C ILE A 86 7.88 -11.89 25.73
N ARG A 87 6.74 -12.08 26.40
CA ARG A 87 6.66 -12.19 27.87
C ARG A 87 6.45 -13.62 28.37
N GLY A 88 6.05 -14.53 27.48
CA GLY A 88 5.86 -15.94 27.80
C GLY A 88 5.08 -16.67 26.70
N MET A 89 4.61 -17.87 27.04
CA MET A 89 3.70 -18.67 26.22
C MET A 89 2.41 -18.90 27.00
N ASP A 90 1.28 -18.89 26.30
CA ASP A 90 0.00 -19.33 26.81
C ASP A 90 -0.21 -20.81 26.48
N ASN A 91 0.02 -21.66 27.47
CA ASN A 91 -0.10 -23.10 27.35
C ASN A 91 -1.54 -23.59 27.60
N THR A 92 -2.49 -22.68 27.80
CA THR A 92 -3.90 -23.04 28.01
C THR A 92 -4.65 -23.26 26.69
N GLN A 93 -4.10 -22.77 25.59
CA GLN A 93 -4.64 -22.93 24.24
C GLN A 93 -3.85 -23.99 23.45
N GLN A 94 -4.52 -24.63 22.48
CA GLN A 94 -3.87 -25.53 21.52
C GLN A 94 -4.14 -25.01 20.09
N PRO A 95 -3.09 -24.67 19.32
CA PRO A 95 -1.67 -24.66 19.70
C PRO A 95 -1.34 -23.62 20.78
N GLU A 96 -0.20 -23.80 21.47
CA GLU A 96 0.33 -22.82 22.42
C GLU A 96 0.50 -21.47 21.72
N GLN A 97 0.12 -20.38 22.39
CA GLN A 97 0.18 -19.04 21.80
C GLN A 97 1.30 -18.21 22.42
N THR A 98 2.06 -17.52 21.57
CA THR A 98 3.06 -16.55 22.01
C THR A 98 2.37 -15.37 22.70
N LEU A 99 2.78 -15.09 23.95
CA LEU A 99 2.33 -13.90 24.65
C LEU A 99 3.27 -12.74 24.31
N TRP A 100 2.80 -11.88 23.41
CA TRP A 100 3.49 -10.66 23.01
C TRP A 100 3.44 -9.57 24.10
N ARG A 101 4.41 -8.66 24.06
CA ARG A 101 4.46 -7.45 24.88
C ARG A 101 3.84 -6.28 24.12
N ASP A 102 2.68 -5.81 24.58
CA ASP A 102 1.89 -4.77 23.93
C ASP A 102 2.69 -3.47 23.66
N ASP A 103 3.53 -3.05 24.60
CA ASP A 103 4.36 -1.85 24.46
C ASP A 103 5.45 -2.00 23.38
N ALA A 104 6.02 -3.20 23.25
CA ALA A 104 7.00 -3.52 22.23
C ALA A 104 6.38 -3.58 20.84
N VAL A 105 5.21 -4.22 20.71
CA VAL A 105 4.44 -4.27 19.46
C VAL A 105 3.97 -2.87 19.05
N ALA A 106 3.42 -2.08 19.96
CA ALA A 106 3.00 -0.71 19.67
C ALA A 106 4.16 0.17 19.21
N ARG A 107 5.35 0.02 19.83
CA ARG A 107 6.57 0.73 19.43
C ARG A 107 7.09 0.27 18.07
N TYR A 108 7.03 -1.03 17.77
CA TYR A 108 7.35 -1.56 16.45
C TYR A 108 6.44 -0.99 15.36
N MET A 109 5.12 -1.05 15.57
CA MET A 109 4.13 -0.53 14.62
C MET A 109 4.29 0.99 14.40
N LYS A 110 4.73 1.74 15.42
CA LYS A 110 5.08 3.17 15.27
C LYS A 110 6.31 3.36 14.36
N GLY A 111 7.32 2.49 14.46
CA GLY A 111 8.47 2.48 13.56
C GLY A 111 8.08 2.17 12.12
N VAL A 112 7.24 1.15 11.92
CA VAL A 112 6.65 0.79 10.62
C VAL A 112 5.92 1.98 9.98
N ARG A 113 5.07 2.69 10.73
CA ARG A 113 4.37 3.88 10.21
C ARG A 113 5.33 4.97 9.73
N ARG A 114 6.36 5.29 10.52
CA ARG A 114 7.38 6.29 10.14
C ARG A 114 8.15 5.89 8.88
N PHE A 115 8.51 4.61 8.78
CA PHE A 115 9.12 4.07 7.56
C PHE A 115 8.18 4.21 6.37
N LYS A 116 6.91 3.82 6.51
CA LYS A 116 5.91 3.94 5.45
C LYS A 116 5.71 5.40 5.02
N GLU A 117 5.60 6.35 5.94
CA GLU A 117 5.52 7.78 5.62
C GLU A 117 6.72 8.27 4.79
N SER A 118 7.93 7.85 5.18
CA SER A 118 9.16 8.21 4.47
C SER A 118 9.24 7.56 3.09
N LEU A 119 8.88 6.27 2.98
CA LEU A 119 8.83 5.54 1.72
C LEU A 119 7.76 6.13 0.79
N PHE A 120 6.57 6.45 1.30
CA PHE A 120 5.51 7.11 0.54
C PHE A 120 6.02 8.42 -0.08
N THR A 121 6.69 9.23 0.74
CA THR A 121 7.28 10.50 0.28
C THR A 121 8.36 10.26 -0.77
N LEU A 122 9.20 9.23 -0.61
CA LEU A 122 10.21 8.86 -1.61
C LEU A 122 9.58 8.43 -2.93
N VAL A 123 8.58 7.55 -2.90
CA VAL A 123 7.84 7.11 -4.08
C VAL A 123 7.21 8.31 -4.77
N HIS A 124 6.55 9.19 -4.01
CA HIS A 124 5.88 10.37 -4.54
C HIS A 124 6.84 11.35 -5.22
N LEU A 125 8.05 11.56 -4.68
CA LEU A 125 9.02 12.50 -5.20
C LEU A 125 9.93 11.92 -6.31
N SER A 126 10.09 10.61 -6.37
CA SER A 126 11.05 9.96 -7.27
C SER A 126 10.40 9.23 -8.46
N ALA A 127 9.11 8.91 -8.39
CA ALA A 127 8.43 8.11 -9.41
C ALA A 127 7.87 8.93 -10.60
N GLY A 128 8.44 10.11 -10.86
CA GLY A 128 8.01 11.03 -11.91
C GLY A 128 6.84 11.91 -11.49
N ALA A 129 5.78 11.97 -12.30
CA ALA A 129 4.63 12.83 -12.02
C ALA A 129 3.82 12.33 -10.79
N PRO A 130 3.54 13.20 -9.80
CA PRO A 130 2.89 12.79 -8.57
C PRO A 130 1.52 12.18 -8.83
N ALA A 131 1.24 11.06 -8.17
CA ALA A 131 -0.10 10.47 -8.14
C ALA A 131 -1.05 11.35 -7.31
N ARG A 132 -2.35 11.33 -7.62
CA ARG A 132 -3.35 11.93 -6.73
C ARG A 132 -3.43 11.12 -5.44
N GLY A 133 -3.65 11.80 -4.31
CA GLY A 133 -3.57 11.20 -2.97
C GLY A 133 -4.38 9.90 -2.81
N THR A 134 -5.63 9.88 -3.30
CA THR A 134 -6.52 8.72 -3.20
C THR A 134 -6.15 7.54 -4.12
N GLU A 135 -5.39 7.79 -5.19
CA GLU A 135 -4.97 6.74 -6.12
C GLU A 135 -3.76 5.96 -5.60
N ILE A 136 -2.85 6.63 -4.88
CA ILE A 136 -1.63 5.99 -4.37
C ILE A 136 -1.91 5.21 -3.09
N THR A 137 -2.85 5.64 -2.25
CA THR A 137 -3.22 4.96 -0.99
C THR A 137 -3.98 3.65 -1.21
N SER A 138 -4.62 3.48 -2.38
CA SER A 138 -5.35 2.26 -2.76
C SER A 138 -4.46 1.16 -3.36
N ILE A 139 -3.14 1.36 -3.42
CA ILE A 139 -2.19 0.37 -3.94
C ILE A 139 -2.16 -0.88 -3.04
N GLN A 140 -2.41 -2.04 -3.66
CA GLN A 140 -2.25 -3.34 -3.04
C GLN A 140 -0.92 -3.99 -3.45
N CYS A 141 -0.30 -4.73 -2.54
CA CYS A 141 0.99 -5.40 -2.75
C CYS A 141 0.85 -6.76 -3.45
N GLU A 142 -0.32 -7.36 -3.33
CA GLU A 142 -0.69 -8.63 -3.93
C GLU A 142 -2.11 -8.56 -4.48
N ASN A 143 -2.45 -9.47 -5.39
CA ASN A 143 -3.78 -9.53 -5.98
C ASN A 143 -4.82 -9.87 -4.90
N SER A 144 -5.84 -9.02 -4.70
CA SER A 144 -6.92 -9.31 -3.76
C SER A 144 -7.87 -10.40 -4.28
N ALA A 145 -8.41 -11.18 -3.35
CA ALA A 145 -9.45 -12.18 -3.62
C ALA A 145 -10.78 -11.57 -4.08
N ASP A 146 -11.00 -10.31 -3.74
CA ASP A 146 -12.32 -9.68 -3.81
C ASP A 146 -12.65 -9.17 -5.22
N GLY A 147 -11.71 -9.29 -6.17
CA GLY A 147 -11.87 -8.85 -7.56
C GLY A 147 -12.00 -7.32 -7.72
N VAL A 148 -11.90 -6.55 -6.62
CA VAL A 148 -12.06 -5.09 -6.60
C VAL A 148 -10.82 -4.36 -7.12
N GLY A 149 -9.67 -5.04 -7.23
CA GLY A 149 -8.46 -4.46 -7.81
C GLY A 149 -7.36 -5.48 -8.06
N TYR A 150 -6.54 -5.22 -9.08
CA TYR A 150 -5.24 -5.87 -9.25
C TYR A 150 -4.24 -5.24 -8.29
N ARG A 151 -3.15 -5.95 -7.97
CA ARG A 151 -2.04 -5.33 -7.25
C ARG A 151 -1.56 -4.08 -7.98
N GLY A 152 -1.09 -3.11 -7.23
CA GLY A 152 -0.49 -1.88 -7.76
C GLY A 152 1.03 -1.91 -7.75
N VAL A 153 1.67 -2.98 -7.25
CA VAL A 153 3.14 -3.10 -7.22
C VAL A 153 3.58 -4.15 -8.24
N PHE A 154 4.47 -3.75 -9.15
CA PHE A 154 5.06 -4.62 -10.17
C PHE A 154 6.57 -4.43 -10.21
N LEU A 155 7.28 -5.39 -10.80
CA LEU A 155 8.72 -5.34 -10.97
C LEU A 155 9.10 -5.57 -12.44
N GLU A 156 9.97 -4.73 -12.99
CA GLU A 156 10.49 -4.89 -14.35
C GLU A 156 11.92 -4.34 -14.44
N GLY A 157 12.86 -5.16 -14.93
CA GLY A 157 14.25 -4.74 -15.16
C GLY A 157 14.96 -4.22 -13.91
N GLY A 158 14.67 -4.79 -12.74
CA GLY A 158 15.24 -4.35 -11.45
C GLY A 158 14.60 -3.10 -10.85
N LEU A 159 13.52 -2.59 -11.45
CA LEU A 159 12.81 -1.42 -10.97
C LEU A 159 11.40 -1.82 -10.50
N VAL A 160 11.04 -1.35 -9.32
CA VAL A 160 9.66 -1.43 -8.84
C VAL A 160 8.83 -0.32 -9.51
N SER A 161 7.65 -0.66 -9.98
CA SER A 161 6.65 0.28 -10.46
C SER A 161 5.39 0.27 -9.60
N PHE A 162 4.89 1.47 -9.34
CA PHE A 162 3.60 1.70 -8.69
C PHE A 162 2.56 2.05 -9.75
N THR A 163 1.59 1.19 -9.91
CA THR A 163 0.55 1.26 -10.93
C THR A 163 -0.75 1.70 -10.31
N THR A 164 -1.31 2.80 -10.81
CA THR A 164 -2.65 3.26 -10.44
C THR A 164 -3.55 3.30 -11.67
N THR A 165 -4.81 2.89 -11.50
CA THR A 165 -5.82 2.96 -12.55
C THR A 165 -6.68 4.20 -12.39
N TYR A 166 -6.63 5.08 -13.39
CA TYR A 166 -7.37 6.34 -13.41
C TYR A 166 -8.74 6.17 -14.09
N HIS A 167 -9.82 6.49 -13.39
CA HIS A 167 -11.20 6.34 -13.88
C HIS A 167 -11.93 7.67 -14.19
N LYS A 168 -11.30 8.85 -14.03
CA LYS A 168 -11.96 10.12 -14.39
C LYS A 168 -12.18 10.20 -15.90
N GLY A 169 -13.44 10.28 -16.32
CA GLY A 169 -13.84 10.27 -17.72
C GLY A 169 -14.12 8.89 -18.31
N TYR A 170 -14.17 7.82 -17.50
CA TYR A 170 -14.56 6.48 -17.97
C TYR A 170 -15.93 6.49 -18.66
N SER A 171 -16.89 7.26 -18.14
CA SER A 171 -18.21 7.46 -18.74
C SER A 171 -18.16 8.08 -20.14
N PHE A 172 -17.09 8.81 -20.47
CA PHE A 172 -16.92 9.48 -21.76
C PHE A 172 -15.97 8.74 -22.72
N SER A 173 -14.87 8.17 -22.21
CA SER A 173 -13.81 7.56 -23.04
C SER A 173 -13.87 6.04 -23.15
N LYS A 174 -14.58 5.36 -22.23
CA LYS A 174 -14.56 3.90 -22.01
C LYS A 174 -13.15 3.30 -21.93
N ARG A 175 -12.11 4.11 -21.67
CA ARG A 175 -10.70 3.67 -21.56
C ARG A 175 -10.18 4.01 -20.17
N VAL A 176 -9.83 2.98 -19.42
CA VAL A 176 -9.07 3.11 -18.16
C VAL A 176 -7.64 3.48 -18.52
N LYS A 177 -7.12 4.57 -17.94
CA LYS A 177 -5.72 4.94 -18.13
C LYS A 177 -4.91 4.34 -16.99
N THR A 178 -4.09 3.35 -17.32
CA THR A 178 -3.10 2.77 -16.41
C THR A 178 -1.84 3.63 -16.44
N ILE A 179 -1.33 4.03 -15.27
CA ILE A 179 -0.10 4.82 -15.15
C ILE A 179 0.90 4.03 -14.30
N HIS A 180 2.00 3.62 -14.92
CA HIS A 180 3.14 3.00 -14.25
C HIS A 180 4.11 4.08 -13.80
N ARG A 181 4.49 4.05 -12.52
CA ARG A 181 5.43 4.99 -11.92
C ARG A 181 6.61 4.21 -11.35
N TYR A 182 7.70 4.16 -12.11
CA TYR A 182 8.93 3.49 -11.70
C TYR A 182 9.70 4.34 -10.71
N VAL A 183 10.19 3.71 -9.64
CA VAL A 183 11.10 4.36 -8.69
C VAL A 183 12.56 4.01 -9.01
N PRO A 184 13.54 4.81 -8.57
CA PRO A 184 14.96 4.47 -8.69
C PRO A 184 15.30 3.11 -8.10
N GLN A 185 16.41 2.51 -8.54
CA GLN A 185 16.83 1.17 -8.12
C GLN A 185 17.01 1.07 -6.60
N GLU A 186 17.58 2.10 -5.98
CA GLU A 186 17.82 2.13 -4.54
C GLU A 186 16.51 2.14 -3.75
N VAL A 187 15.48 2.82 -4.26
CA VAL A 187 14.14 2.81 -3.65
C VAL A 187 13.44 1.48 -3.91
N SER A 188 13.65 0.88 -5.09
CA SER A 188 13.13 -0.44 -5.44
C SER A 188 13.62 -1.51 -4.44
N GLU A 189 14.90 -1.46 -4.07
CA GLU A 189 15.49 -2.34 -3.06
C GLU A 189 14.81 -2.19 -1.69
N LEU A 190 14.55 -0.95 -1.23
CA LEU A 190 13.81 -0.72 0.01
C LEU A 190 12.41 -1.34 -0.02
N VAL A 191 11.71 -1.23 -1.16
CA VAL A 191 10.37 -1.81 -1.34
C VAL A 191 10.43 -3.33 -1.32
N VAL A 192 11.39 -3.94 -2.03
CA VAL A 192 11.55 -5.41 -2.05
C VAL A 192 11.81 -5.96 -0.66
N TYR A 193 12.75 -5.38 0.09
CA TYR A 193 13.02 -5.81 1.46
C TYR A 193 11.82 -5.60 2.39
N PHE A 194 11.13 -4.45 2.27
CA PHE A 194 9.94 -4.22 3.07
C PHE A 194 8.85 -5.25 2.79
N LEU A 195 8.51 -5.49 1.53
CA LEU A 195 7.46 -6.43 1.15
C LEU A 195 7.82 -7.87 1.47
N GLY A 196 9.10 -8.25 1.29
CA GLY A 196 9.56 -9.61 1.45
C GLY A 196 9.90 -10.02 2.89
N LEU A 197 10.41 -9.10 3.72
CA LEU A 197 10.87 -9.41 5.09
C LEU A 197 10.09 -8.68 6.18
N GLY A 198 9.73 -7.41 5.95
CA GLY A 198 9.08 -6.58 6.97
C GLY A 198 7.57 -6.80 7.06
N ARG A 199 6.89 -6.79 5.91
CA ARG A 199 5.44 -6.93 5.81
C ARG A 199 4.92 -8.27 6.33
N PRO A 200 5.55 -9.43 6.06
CA PRO A 200 5.10 -10.71 6.62
C PRO A 200 5.01 -10.69 8.16
N PHE A 201 6.02 -10.14 8.83
CA PHE A 201 5.99 -10.05 10.29
C PHE A 201 4.94 -9.06 10.82
N ILE A 202 4.62 -8.01 10.06
CA ILE A 202 3.49 -7.13 10.39
C ILE A 202 2.17 -7.93 10.32
N ASP A 203 1.99 -8.72 9.26
CA ASP A 203 0.83 -9.59 9.06
C ASP A 203 0.75 -10.63 10.19
N ASP A 204 1.88 -11.23 10.59
CA ASP A 204 1.97 -12.16 11.74
C ASP A 204 1.55 -11.49 13.04
N LEU A 205 2.01 -10.28 13.34
CA LEU A 205 1.58 -9.55 14.54
C LEU A 205 0.08 -9.19 14.48
N GLN A 206 -0.44 -8.83 13.31
CA GLN A 206 -1.89 -8.60 13.17
C GLN A 206 -2.69 -9.87 13.50
N MET A 207 -2.24 -11.04 13.03
CA MET A 207 -2.91 -12.31 13.26
C MET A 207 -2.72 -12.82 14.69
N LEU A 208 -1.47 -12.92 15.15
CA LEU A 208 -1.07 -13.58 16.39
C LEU A 208 -1.26 -12.71 17.65
N HIS A 209 -1.24 -11.38 17.51
CA HIS A 209 -1.41 -10.46 18.64
C HIS A 209 -2.76 -9.73 18.61
N ASN A 210 -3.16 -9.20 17.44
CA ASN A 210 -4.39 -8.40 17.33
C ASN A 210 -5.64 -9.23 16.98
N GLY A 211 -5.49 -10.52 16.70
CA GLY A 211 -6.60 -11.41 16.33
C GLY A 211 -7.25 -11.07 14.97
N VAL A 212 -6.53 -10.37 14.09
CA VAL A 212 -6.99 -10.05 12.74
C VAL A 212 -6.97 -11.33 11.91
N ALA A 213 -8.13 -11.79 11.45
CA ALA A 213 -8.23 -13.05 10.70
C ALA A 213 -7.54 -13.01 9.33
N ARG A 214 -7.56 -11.84 8.66
CA ARG A 214 -6.93 -11.61 7.36
C ARG A 214 -6.37 -10.19 7.29
N PRO A 215 -5.04 -10.03 7.33
CA PRO A 215 -4.37 -8.75 7.09
C PRO A 215 -4.72 -8.17 5.71
N THR A 216 -4.72 -6.85 5.60
CA THR A 216 -5.06 -6.18 4.34
C THR A 216 -3.90 -6.19 3.35
N ALA A 217 -4.18 -6.35 2.05
CA ALA A 217 -3.17 -6.29 0.99
C ALA A 217 -2.64 -4.86 0.72
N PHE A 218 -3.22 -3.83 1.34
CA PHE A 218 -2.87 -2.43 1.07
C PHE A 218 -1.44 -2.10 1.52
N LEU A 219 -0.72 -1.37 0.68
CA LEU A 219 0.62 -0.90 1.00
C LEU A 219 0.58 0.17 2.08
N TRP A 220 -0.30 1.16 1.96
CA TRP A 220 -0.32 2.34 2.84
C TRP A 220 -1.36 2.29 3.96
N GLU A 221 -2.39 1.45 3.79
CA GLU A 221 -3.69 1.52 4.48
C GLU A 221 -4.44 2.79 4.08
N PRO A 222 -5.56 2.70 3.32
CA PRO A 222 -6.38 3.87 3.08
C PRO A 222 -6.96 4.33 4.41
N GLU A 223 -6.87 5.63 4.71
CA GLU A 223 -7.72 6.18 5.77
C GLU A 223 -9.18 5.95 5.37
N PRO A 224 -10.05 5.49 6.28
CA PRO A 224 -11.46 5.39 5.99
C PRO A 224 -11.95 6.77 5.56
N GLU A 225 -12.57 6.86 4.38
CA GLU A 225 -13.21 8.11 3.95
C GLU A 225 -14.22 8.51 5.02
N GLU A 226 -14.10 9.73 5.55
CA GLU A 226 -15.16 10.32 6.37
C GLU A 226 -16.44 10.27 5.54
N GLN A 227 -17.44 9.53 6.04
CA GLN A 227 -18.77 9.54 5.45
C GLN A 227 -19.30 10.95 5.62
N TRP A 228 -19.29 11.71 4.53
CA TRP A 228 -20.03 12.96 4.48
C TRP A 228 -21.48 12.61 4.77
N GLU A 229 -22.02 13.12 5.87
CA GLU A 229 -23.47 13.18 6.02
C GLU A 229 -23.97 13.95 4.80
N ASP A 230 -24.87 13.34 4.03
CA ASP A 230 -25.63 14.05 3.00
C ASP A 230 -26.42 15.12 3.77
N ASP A 231 -25.81 16.29 3.96
CA ASP A 231 -26.54 17.51 4.23
C ASP A 231 -27.37 17.73 2.98
N SER A 232 -28.56 17.13 2.99
CA SER A 232 -29.64 17.43 2.06
C SER A 232 -30.09 18.86 2.35
N ASP A 233 -29.27 19.82 1.95
CA ASP A 233 -29.73 21.15 1.61
C ASP A 233 -30.54 20.98 0.33
N SER A 234 -31.80 20.57 0.51
CA SER A 234 -32.85 20.85 -0.43
C SER A 234 -33.02 22.38 -0.45
N GLU A 235 -32.12 23.07 -1.13
CA GLU A 235 -32.43 24.39 -1.67
C GLU A 235 -33.55 24.17 -2.69
N GLU A 236 -34.80 24.38 -2.24
CA GLU A 236 -35.92 24.63 -3.13
C GLU A 236 -35.51 25.80 -4.04
N ILE A 237 -35.22 25.48 -5.29
CA ILE A 237 -35.08 26.47 -6.35
C ILE A 237 -36.48 27.08 -6.54
N ASP A 238 -36.68 28.25 -5.92
CA ASP A 238 -37.81 29.13 -6.18
C ASP A 238 -37.60 29.79 -7.55
N ASP A 239 -38.04 29.11 -8.61
CA ASP A 239 -38.16 29.67 -9.96
C ASP A 239 -39.34 30.67 -9.98
N GLY A 240 -39.13 31.84 -9.39
CA GLY A 240 -39.99 33.00 -9.52
C GLY A 240 -39.84 33.63 -10.90
N ASP A 241 -40.73 33.26 -11.82
CA ASP A 241 -40.85 33.81 -13.17
C ASP A 241 -40.98 35.34 -13.19
N GLU A 242 -39.95 36.04 -13.69
CA GLU A 242 -40.06 37.45 -14.09
C GLU A 242 -39.55 37.65 -15.51
N TYR A 243 -40.39 37.37 -16.53
CA TYR A 243 -40.23 37.94 -17.87
C TYR A 243 -41.57 38.16 -18.59
N GLY A 244 -41.95 39.44 -18.70
CA GLY A 244 -42.34 40.04 -19.98
C GLY A 244 -43.77 39.84 -20.50
N GLU A 245 -44.71 40.62 -19.96
CA GLU A 245 -45.93 41.01 -20.66
C GLU A 245 -45.60 42.10 -21.69
N ALA A 246 -45.53 41.75 -22.99
CA ALA A 246 -45.94 42.63 -24.09
C ALA A 246 -45.93 41.90 -25.44
N ASP A 247 -47.08 41.98 -26.09
CA ASP A 247 -47.32 41.82 -27.53
C ASP A 247 -47.24 40.43 -28.15
N ARG A 248 -48.42 39.81 -28.35
CA ARG A 248 -48.90 39.38 -29.67
C ARG A 248 -50.35 38.86 -29.62
N GLU A 249 -51.29 39.72 -30.01
CA GLU A 249 -52.56 39.30 -30.61
C GLU A 249 -52.79 40.10 -31.89
N LYS A 250 -52.74 39.41 -33.05
CA LYS A 250 -53.70 39.44 -34.17
C LYS A 250 -53.07 38.98 -35.48
N ALA A 251 -53.54 37.83 -35.98
CA ALA A 251 -53.88 37.51 -37.37
C ALA A 251 -54.02 35.98 -37.49
N GLN A 252 -55.23 35.43 -37.44
CA GLN A 252 -56.04 35.02 -38.61
C GLN A 252 -55.54 33.78 -39.36
N SER A 253 -56.34 32.70 -39.21
CA SER A 253 -56.77 31.72 -40.22
C SER A 253 -55.74 31.07 -41.17
N ALA A 254 -55.65 29.74 -41.12
CA ALA A 254 -56.26 28.83 -42.11
C ALA A 254 -55.53 27.47 -42.12
N ASN A 255 -56.33 26.39 -42.16
CA ASN A 255 -55.91 25.01 -42.43
C ASN A 255 -55.06 24.90 -43.70
N PRO A 256 -54.23 23.85 -43.79
CA PRO A 256 -54.54 22.87 -44.83
C PRO A 256 -54.36 21.41 -44.39
N ASP A 257 -55.34 20.58 -44.77
CA ASP A 257 -55.13 19.16 -45.06
C ASP A 257 -54.18 19.00 -46.26
N GLY A 258 -53.43 17.91 -46.31
CA GLY A 258 -52.91 17.41 -47.58
C GLY A 258 -51.72 16.47 -47.51
N TYR A 259 -52.02 15.17 -47.37
CA TYR A 259 -51.21 13.97 -47.68
C TYR A 259 -49.96 13.66 -46.86
#